data_AF-Q4S4I6-F1
#
_entry.id   AF-Q4S4I6-F1
#
_cell.length_a   1.000
_cell.length_b   1.000
_cell.length_c   1.000
_cell.angle_alpha   90.00
_cell.angle_beta   90.00
_cell.angle_gamma   90.00
#
_symmetry.space_group_name_H-M   'P 1'
#
loop_
_entity.id
_entity.type
_entity.pdbx_description
1 polymer ?
#
loop_
_entity_poly.entity_id
_entity_poly.type
_entity_poly.pdbx_seq_one_letter_code
_entity_poly.pdbx_strand_id
1 'polypeptide(L)'
;AEPQHNVPYFRAEVATETDRLTSLCVHWEAKIEDGSIPEEMRDRMRTAVGQARLLMKERFKQFTGLVDDCEFARGEKVTTCTDLQGFWDMVYYQ
;
A
#
# COMPACT_ATOMS: atom_id res chain seq x y z
N ALA A 1 19.67 -9.97 -15.63
CA ALA A 1 19.18 -10.70 -14.44
C ALA A 1 18.03 -9.87 -13.91
N GLU A 2 16.82 -10.43 -13.86
CA GLU A 2 15.73 -9.77 -13.14
C GLU A 2 16.18 -9.56 -11.69
N PRO A 3 15.95 -8.38 -11.10
CA PRO A 3 16.26 -8.17 -9.69
C PRO A 3 15.56 -9.25 -8.88
N GLN A 4 16.34 -9.98 -8.09
CA GLN A 4 15.83 -11.04 -7.24
C GLN A 4 15.09 -10.37 -6.07
N HIS A 5 13.84 -9.98 -6.30
CA HIS A 5 12.99 -9.42 -5.26
C HIS A 5 12.80 -10.46 -4.17
N ASN A 6 13.29 -10.16 -2.98
CA ASN A 6 13.28 -11.05 -1.82
C ASN A 6 12.39 -10.47 -0.72
N VAL A 7 12.14 -11.25 0.33
CA VAL A 7 11.32 -10.83 1.48
C VAL A 7 11.77 -9.46 2.05
N PRO A 8 13.07 -9.20 2.33
CA PRO A 8 13.51 -7.88 2.79
C PRO A 8 13.19 -6.74 1.82
N TYR A 9 13.34 -6.96 0.52
CA TYR A 9 13.00 -5.97 -0.51
C TYR A 9 11.51 -5.60 -0.44
N PHE A 10 10.62 -6.59 -0.43
CA PHE A 10 9.18 -6.35 -0.36
C PHE A 10 8.75 -5.71 0.96
N ARG A 11 9.38 -6.06 2.10
CA ARG A 11 9.14 -5.35 3.37
C ARG A 11 9.50 -3.87 3.28
N ALA A 12 10.66 -3.57 2.69
CA ALA A 12 11.14 -2.19 2.54
C ALA A 12 10.24 -1.38 1.60
N GLU A 13 9.83 -1.97 0.47
CA GLU A 13 8.93 -1.33 -0.50
C GLU A 13 7.57 -1.00 0.13
N VAL A 14 6.98 -1.94 0.86
CA VAL A 14 5.68 -1.72 1.52
C VAL A 14 5.78 -0.64 2.58
N ALA A 15 6.83 -0.67 3.41
CA ALA A 15 7.04 0.35 4.42
C ALA A 15 7.20 1.74 3.78
N THR A 16 8.04 1.84 2.73
CA THR A 16 8.27 3.08 1.99
C THR A 16 6.99 3.62 1.37
N GLU A 17 6.21 2.76 0.72
CA GLU A 17 4.96 3.18 0.06
C GLU A 17 3.87 3.51 1.08
N THR A 18 3.82 2.81 2.22
CA THR A 18 2.94 3.15 3.35
C THR A 18 3.25 4.53 3.90
N ASP A 19 4.52 4.84 4.12
CA ASP A 19 4.95 6.15 4.64
C ASP A 19 4.65 7.26 3.63
N ARG A 20 4.88 7.00 2.33
CA ARG A 20 4.57 7.93 1.24
C ARG A 20 3.08 8.25 1.15
N LEU A 21 2.23 7.22 1.12
CA LEU A 21 0.78 7.37 1.06
C LEU A 21 0.21 7.99 2.34
N THR A 22 0.76 7.65 3.51
CA THR A 22 0.37 8.27 4.78
C THR A 22 0.68 9.76 4.78
N SER A 23 1.87 10.15 4.34
CA SER A 23 2.26 11.56 4.23
C SER A 23 1.37 12.32 3.25
N LEU A 24 1.02 11.71 2.11
CA LEU A 24 0.06 12.29 1.16
C LEU A 24 -1.32 12.46 1.78
N CYS A 25 -1.84 11.46 2.51
CA CYS A 25 -3.13 11.54 3.18
C CYS A 25 -3.16 12.71 4.17
N VAL A 26 -2.14 12.85 5.02
CA VAL A 26 -2.05 13.94 6.00
C VAL A 26 -2.00 15.31 5.31
N HIS A 27 -1.21 15.44 4.25
CA HIS A 27 -1.11 16.68 3.47
C HIS A 27 -2.45 17.09 2.84
N TRP A 28 -3.16 16.13 2.24
CA TRP A 28 -4.44 16.39 1.60
C TRP A 28 -5.57 16.61 2.60
N GLU A 29 -5.56 15.95 3.76
CA GLU A 29 -6.48 16.22 4.88
C GLU A 29 -6.38 17.66 5.36
N ALA A 30 -5.17 18.20 5.50
CA ALA A 30 -4.99 19.60 5.85
C ALA A 30 -5.57 20.56 4.79
N LYS A 31 -5.50 20.20 3.51
CA LYS A 31 -6.07 20.99 2.41
C LYS A 31 -7.59 20.86 2.29
N ILE A 32 -8.18 19.75 2.74
CA ILE A 32 -9.63 19.57 2.73
C ILE A 32 -10.33 20.61 3.62
N GLU A 33 -9.67 21.11 4.65
CA GLU A 33 -10.23 22.17 5.51
C GLU A 33 -10.11 23.58 4.90
N ASP A 34 -9.47 23.73 3.74
CA ASP A 34 -9.33 25.01 3.06
C ASP A 34 -10.66 25.45 2.42
N GLY A 35 -11.26 26.48 3.00
CA GLY A 35 -12.51 27.10 2.54
C GLY A 35 -12.42 27.74 1.15
N SER A 36 -11.21 28.00 0.63
CA SER A 36 -11.00 28.55 -0.71
C SER A 36 -11.16 27.53 -1.84
N ILE A 37 -11.10 26.24 -1.51
CA ILE A 37 -11.29 25.15 -2.46
C ILE A 37 -12.81 24.91 -2.66
N PRO A 38 -13.28 24.59 -3.88
CA PRO A 38 -14.69 24.20 -4.09
C PRO A 38 -15.07 22.92 -3.33
N GLU A 39 -16.30 22.85 -2.80
CA GLU A 39 -16.77 21.66 -2.03
C GLU A 39 -16.67 20.36 -2.84
N GLU A 40 -17.03 20.39 -4.13
CA GLU A 40 -16.92 19.21 -5.00
C GLU A 40 -15.47 18.68 -5.08
N MET A 41 -14.49 19.57 -5.10
CA MET A 41 -13.07 19.18 -5.09
C MET A 41 -12.68 18.62 -3.73
N ARG A 42 -13.14 19.23 -2.63
CA ARG A 42 -12.92 18.71 -1.28
C ARG A 42 -13.52 17.31 -1.10
N ASP A 43 -14.70 17.04 -1.62
CA ASP A 43 -15.34 15.73 -1.56
C ASP A 43 -14.58 14.66 -2.34
N ARG A 44 -14.05 15.03 -3.52
CA ARG A 44 -13.15 14.14 -4.29
C ARG A 44 -11.85 13.86 -3.53
N MET A 45 -11.28 14.88 -2.89
CA MET A 45 -10.07 14.73 -2.05
C MET A 45 -10.35 13.81 -0.85
N ARG A 46 -11.46 14.02 -0.12
CA ARG A 46 -11.89 13.14 0.98
C ARG A 46 -12.03 11.70 0.54
N THR A 47 -12.66 11.48 -0.62
CA THR A 47 -12.82 10.16 -1.21
C THR A 47 -11.46 9.53 -1.52
N ALA A 48 -10.56 10.26 -2.18
CA ALA A 48 -9.23 9.77 -2.53
C ALA A 48 -8.39 9.42 -1.29
N VAL A 49 -8.41 10.26 -0.26
CA VAL A 49 -7.75 9.98 1.03
C VAL A 49 -8.35 8.74 1.70
N GLY A 50 -9.68 8.61 1.72
CA GLY A 50 -10.36 7.44 2.26
C GLY A 50 -9.96 6.14 1.55
N GLN A 51 -9.91 6.16 0.21
CA GLN A 51 -9.47 5.02 -0.60
C GLN A 51 -8.01 4.66 -0.34
N ALA A 52 -7.11 5.65 -0.27
CA ALA A 52 -5.71 5.41 0.05
C ALA A 52 -5.53 4.78 1.45
N ARG A 53 -6.28 5.24 2.45
CA ARG A 53 -6.27 4.66 3.81
C ARG A 53 -6.81 3.23 3.83
N LEU A 54 -7.86 2.94 3.06
CA LEU A 54 -8.38 1.57 2.91
C LEU A 54 -7.36 0.65 2.24
N LEU A 55 -6.72 1.11 1.16
CA LEU A 55 -5.65 0.37 0.48
C LEU A 55 -4.53 -0.01 1.44
N MET A 56 -4.02 0.95 2.22
CA MET A 56 -3.00 0.70 3.22
C MET A 56 -3.47 -0.25 4.33
N LYS A 57 -4.71 -0.08 4.82
CA LYS A 57 -5.24 -0.90 5.92
C LYS A 57 -5.53 -2.35 5.51
N GLU A 58 -6.00 -2.57 4.28
CA GLU A 58 -6.42 -3.88 3.80
C GLU A 58 -5.35 -4.55 2.94
N ARG A 59 -4.95 -3.92 1.83
CA ARG A 59 -4.03 -4.53 0.85
C ARG A 59 -2.62 -4.64 1.38
N PHE A 60 -2.07 -3.57 1.97
CA PHE A 60 -0.71 -3.64 2.51
C PHE A 60 -0.63 -4.56 3.72
N LYS A 61 -1.65 -4.56 4.59
CA LYS A 61 -1.74 -5.52 5.69
C LYS A 61 -1.77 -6.97 5.20
N GLN A 62 -2.57 -7.26 4.17
CA GLN A 62 -2.62 -8.59 3.56
C GLN A 62 -1.25 -8.97 2.98
N PHE A 63 -0.59 -8.04 2.30
CA PHE A 63 0.72 -8.26 1.71
C PHE A 63 1.80 -8.49 2.78
N THR A 64 1.83 -7.71 3.86
CA THR A 64 2.76 -7.96 4.99
C THR A 64 2.57 -9.36 5.57
N GLY A 65 1.33 -9.85 5.69
CA GLY A 65 1.06 -11.23 6.09
C GLY A 65 1.65 -12.27 5.13
N LEU A 66 1.52 -12.06 3.82
CA LEU A 66 2.13 -12.94 2.82
C LEU A 66 3.66 -12.94 2.89
N VAL A 67 4.26 -11.78 3.17
CA VAL A 67 5.70 -11.62 3.35
C VAL A 67 6.17 -12.34 4.61
N ASP A 68 5.42 -12.25 5.72
CA ASP A 68 5.66 -13.01 6.96
C ASP A 68 5.58 -14.53 6.70
N ASP A 69 4.55 -14.99 5.99
CA ASP A 69 4.35 -16.40 5.66
C ASP A 69 5.49 -16.94 4.80
N CYS A 70 5.98 -16.14 3.85
CA CYS A 70 7.16 -16.45 3.03
C CYS A 70 8.46 -16.52 3.85
N GLU A 71 8.64 -15.61 4.83
CA GLU A 71 9.85 -15.56 5.67
C GLU A 71 9.92 -16.71 6.68
N PHE A 72 8.80 -17.04 7.31
CA PHE A 72 8.74 -18.05 8.36
C PHE A 72 8.31 -19.44 7.85
N ALA A 73 8.07 -19.60 6.54
CA ALA A 73 7.47 -20.79 5.93
C ALA A 73 6.19 -21.24 6.65
N ARG A 74 5.38 -20.27 7.09
CA ARG A 74 4.13 -20.52 7.83
C ARG A 74 2.98 -20.54 6.84
N GLY A 75 2.54 -21.74 6.45
CA GLY A 75 1.37 -21.90 5.58
C GLY A 75 1.25 -23.32 5.02
N GLU A 76 0.02 -23.75 4.72
CA GLU A 76 -0.22 -25.03 4.00
C GLU A 76 0.34 -25.00 2.57
N LYS A 77 0.52 -23.80 1.99
CA LYS A 77 1.16 -23.56 0.70
C LYS A 77 2.35 -22.62 0.90
N VAL A 78 3.51 -23.00 0.38
CA VAL A 78 4.73 -22.19 0.44
C VAL A 78 4.52 -20.94 -0.43
N THR A 79 4.38 -19.77 0.19
CA THR A 79 4.38 -18.49 -0.53
C THR A 79 5.78 -18.25 -1.08
N THR A 80 5.91 -18.03 -2.39
CA THR A 80 7.19 -17.75 -3.04
C THR A 80 7.38 -16.26 -3.31
N CYS A 81 8.62 -15.83 -3.57
CA CYS A 81 8.89 -14.45 -3.97
C CYS A 81 8.17 -14.04 -5.27
N THR A 82 7.84 -15.01 -6.14
CA THR A 82 7.05 -14.77 -7.36
C THR A 82 5.58 -14.46 -7.03
N ASP A 83 5.01 -15.13 -6.02
CA ASP A 83 3.65 -14.83 -5.56
C ASP A 83 3.56 -13.44 -4.94
N LEU A 84 4.60 -13.03 -4.20
CA LEU A 84 4.73 -11.66 -3.68
C LEU A 84 4.82 -10.64 -4.82
N GLN A 85 5.64 -10.90 -5.84
CA GLN A 85 5.72 -10.00 -7.01
C GLN A 85 4.35 -9.84 -7.68
N GLY A 86 3.64 -10.95 -7.95
CA GLY A 86 2.33 -10.90 -8.60
C GLY A 86 1.28 -10.16 -7.76
N PHE A 87 1.32 -10.29 -6.44
CA PHE A 87 0.44 -9.50 -5.57
C PHE A 87 0.81 -8.02 -5.58
N TRP A 88 2.10 -7.69 -5.54
CA TRP A 88 2.58 -6.31 -5.59
C TRP A 88 2.18 -5.60 -6.89
N ASP A 89 2.35 -6.26 -8.02
CA ASP A 89 1.92 -5.76 -9.32
C ASP A 89 0.40 -5.50 -9.33
N MET A 90 -0.39 -6.42 -8.79
CA MET A 90 -1.86 -6.24 -8.72
C MET A 90 -2.27 -5.02 -7.89
N VAL A 91 -1.51 -4.68 -6.84
CA VAL A 91 -1.77 -3.51 -5.99
C VAL A 91 -1.33 -2.22 -6.69
N TYR A 92 -0.27 -2.26 -7.49
CA TYR A 92 0.26 -1.09 -8.21
C TYR A 92 -0.52 -0.72 -9.48
N TYR A 93 -1.12 -1.70 -10.15
CA TYR A 93 -1.88 -1.50 -11.41
C TYR A 93 -3.40 -1.34 -11.22
N GLN A 94 -3.89 -1.19 -9.97
CA GLN A 94 -5.31 -0.96 -9.63
C GLN A 94 -5.59 0.54 -9.46
#